data_AF-A0A538B809-F1
#
_entry.id   AF-A0A538B809-F1
#
_cell.length_a   1.000
_cell.length_b   1.000
_cell.length_c   1.000
_cell.angle_alpha   90.00
_cell.angle_beta   90.00
_cell.angle_gamma   90.00
#
_symmetry.space_group_name_H-M   'P 1'
#
loop_
_entity.id
_entity.type
_entity.pdbx_description
1 polymer ?
#
loop_
_entity_poly.entity_id
_entity_poly.type
_entity_poly.pdbx_seq_one_letter_code
_entity_poly.pdbx_strand_id
1 'polypeptide(L)'
;VRAVVLTGAGEKAFCTGIDRTETMGDGSGETKGERVVGSGSTPFMFDDPGENIGPKSCDLWKPVIAAVNGMACGGAFYMLGEVEFIIAAEHATFFDPPVTYGMTAAFEPIHMLQKMPFHEIMRLSLLGNHERLSARRAYEIGLVSEVVAAGGLHDAAAWAAGVIASQPPLAVQGTVRSIWTGLELSRSQAVGLAYALVGLGSDQESLRQGQELFSSGKRIEWRLR
;
A
#
# COMPACT_ATOMS: atom_id res chain seq x y z
N VAL A 1 13.79 -9.61 -9.15
CA VAL A 1 12.61 -9.52 -8.25
C VAL A 1 11.36 -9.34 -9.11
N ARG A 2 10.31 -10.14 -8.90
CA ARG A 2 9.06 -10.10 -9.69
C ARG A 2 7.81 -9.74 -8.88
N ALA A 3 7.87 -9.94 -7.57
CA ALA A 3 6.89 -9.50 -6.58
C ALA A 3 7.63 -9.26 -5.26
N VAL A 4 7.04 -8.48 -4.37
CA VAL A 4 7.57 -8.14 -3.04
C VAL A 4 6.50 -8.43 -1.99
N VAL A 5 6.91 -9.01 -0.85
CA VAL A 5 6.09 -9.07 0.37
C VAL A 5 6.69 -8.07 1.35
N LEU A 6 5.87 -7.12 1.80
CA LEU A 6 6.22 -6.13 2.81
C LEU A 6 5.56 -6.52 4.14
N THR A 7 6.35 -6.68 5.21
CA THR A 7 5.87 -7.07 6.55
C THR A 7 6.71 -6.39 7.63
N GLY A 8 6.18 -6.31 8.85
CA GLY A 8 6.94 -5.91 10.03
C GLY A 8 7.70 -7.09 10.64
N ALA A 9 8.82 -6.81 11.30
CA ALA A 9 9.51 -7.80 12.12
C ALA A 9 8.78 -8.04 13.44
N GLY A 10 8.82 -9.28 13.94
CA GLY A 10 8.15 -9.68 15.18
C GLY A 10 6.63 -9.87 15.02
N GLU A 11 5.91 -9.80 16.15
CA GLU A 11 4.48 -10.20 16.22
C GLU A 11 3.55 -9.08 16.72
N LYS A 12 4.09 -7.91 17.06
CA LYS A 12 3.30 -6.84 17.72
C LYS A 12 2.83 -5.76 16.76
N ALA A 13 3.68 -5.38 15.81
CA ALA A 13 3.46 -4.26 14.93
C ALA A 13 3.98 -4.54 13.53
N PHE A 14 3.23 -4.06 12.55
CA PHE A 14 3.69 -3.89 11.18
C PHE A 14 4.54 -2.61 11.09
N CYS A 15 3.95 -1.48 11.47
CA CYS A 15 4.60 -0.16 11.53
C CYS A 15 3.76 0.76 12.43
N THR A 16 4.42 1.51 13.32
CA THR A 16 3.76 2.42 14.26
C THR A 16 3.92 3.91 13.92
N GLY A 17 4.38 4.20 12.69
CA GLY A 17 4.61 5.56 12.21
C GLY A 17 5.94 6.16 12.65
N ILE A 18 6.00 7.48 12.64
CA ILE A 18 7.22 8.25 12.93
C ILE A 18 7.75 8.01 14.34
N ASP A 19 9.07 8.00 14.49
CA ASP A 19 9.72 7.97 15.79
C ASP A 19 9.45 9.30 16.53
N ARG A 20 8.79 9.19 17.68
CA ARG A 20 8.40 10.34 18.51
C ARG A 20 9.54 10.95 19.31
N THR A 21 10.73 10.34 19.28
CA THR A 21 11.95 10.90 19.87
C THR A 21 12.65 11.90 18.95
N GLU A 22 12.26 11.97 17.67
CA GLU A 22 12.76 12.93 16.71
C GLU A 22 12.20 14.35 16.95
N THR A 23 13.04 15.36 16.73
CA THR A 23 12.67 16.77 16.88
C THR A 23 11.76 17.20 15.71
N MET A 24 10.50 17.50 16.03
CA MET A 24 9.55 18.08 15.07
C MET A 24 9.83 19.56 14.84
N GLY A 25 9.68 20.02 13.60
CA GLY A 25 9.80 21.42 13.25
C GLY A 25 8.69 22.26 13.83
N ASP A 26 9.04 23.42 14.36
CA ASP A 26 8.10 24.42 14.86
C ASP A 26 7.62 25.40 13.77
N GLY A 27 8.04 25.18 12.51
CA GLY A 27 7.72 26.05 11.38
C GLY A 27 8.39 27.43 11.40
N SER A 28 9.31 27.69 12.34
CA SER A 28 10.02 28.97 12.48
C SER A 28 11.12 29.19 11.43
N GLY A 29 11.50 28.14 10.69
CA GLY A 29 12.61 28.18 9.73
C GLY A 29 14.01 28.17 10.38
N GLU A 30 14.11 28.15 11.72
CA GLU A 30 15.40 28.06 12.43
C GLU A 30 15.79 26.59 12.68
N THR A 31 16.37 25.92 11.67
CA THR A 31 16.97 24.60 11.84
C THR A 31 18.42 24.71 12.33
N LYS A 32 18.62 24.64 13.64
CA LYS A 32 19.98 24.47 14.20
C LYS A 32 20.36 22.98 14.26
N GLY A 33 21.19 22.56 13.31
CA GLY A 33 22.17 21.46 13.48
C GLY A 33 21.65 20.01 13.48
N GLU A 34 20.36 19.75 13.61
CA GLU A 34 19.77 18.40 13.54
C GLU A 34 18.70 18.33 12.45
N ARG A 35 18.45 17.13 11.90
CA ARG A 35 17.40 16.91 10.90
C ARG A 35 16.04 17.05 11.59
N VAL A 36 15.41 18.20 11.41
CA VAL A 36 14.11 18.53 12.00
C VAL A 36 13.01 18.10 11.02
N VAL A 37 12.18 17.15 11.45
CA VAL A 37 11.13 16.58 10.61
C VAL A 37 9.97 17.56 10.45
N GLY A 38 9.42 17.68 9.24
CA GLY A 38 8.35 18.63 8.95
C GLY A 38 8.81 20.10 8.95
N SER A 39 10.12 20.34 8.85
CA SER A 39 10.67 21.69 8.66
C SER A 39 10.67 22.09 7.19
N GLY A 40 10.65 23.39 6.93
CA GLY A 40 10.75 23.95 5.58
C GLY A 40 11.38 25.34 5.64
N SER A 41 12.07 25.75 4.58
CA SER A 41 12.65 27.10 4.50
C SER A 41 11.59 28.20 4.30
N THR A 42 10.35 27.80 4.00
CA THR A 42 9.20 28.69 3.84
C THR A 42 7.93 28.02 4.38
N PRO A 43 6.86 28.77 4.68
CA PRO A 43 5.56 28.19 5.04
C PRO A 43 4.90 27.31 3.96
N PHE A 44 5.44 27.30 2.74
CA PHE A 44 4.98 26.48 1.62
C PHE A 44 5.85 25.25 1.39
N MET A 45 6.91 25.06 2.17
CA MET A 45 7.75 23.87 2.14
C MET A 45 7.52 23.05 3.39
N PHE A 46 7.49 21.73 3.21
CA PHE A 46 7.37 20.77 4.30
C PHE A 46 8.23 19.56 3.94
N ASP A 47 9.23 19.26 4.76
CA ASP A 47 10.03 18.02 4.64
C ASP A 47 9.20 16.86 5.23
N ASP A 48 8.44 16.20 4.37
CA ASP A 48 7.67 15.01 4.74
C ASP A 48 8.58 13.77 4.77
N PRO A 49 8.87 13.19 5.95
CA PRO A 49 9.70 11.99 6.06
C PRO A 49 9.05 10.77 5.39
N GLY A 50 7.74 10.80 5.16
CA GLY A 50 6.98 9.75 4.49
C GLY A 50 6.94 9.86 2.96
N GLU A 51 7.35 10.98 2.38
CA GLU A 51 7.23 11.22 0.92
C GLU A 51 7.87 10.10 0.09
N ASN A 52 8.98 9.54 0.58
CA ASN A 52 9.79 8.56 -0.15
C ASN A 52 9.83 7.17 0.49
N ILE A 53 8.75 6.74 1.18
CA ILE A 53 8.65 5.38 1.75
C ILE A 53 7.61 4.50 1.04
N GLY A 54 6.67 5.12 0.34
CA GLY A 54 5.67 4.42 -0.45
C GLY A 54 6.29 3.80 -1.72
N PRO A 55 5.93 2.56 -2.11
CA PRO A 55 6.47 1.92 -3.30
C PRO A 55 6.21 2.71 -4.59
N LYS A 56 5.03 3.31 -4.78
CA LYS A 56 4.70 4.06 -6.01
C LYS A 56 5.34 5.43 -6.02
N SER A 57 5.42 6.09 -4.87
CA SER A 57 6.22 7.31 -4.68
C SER A 57 7.71 7.07 -4.99
N CYS A 58 8.21 5.85 -4.78
CA CYS A 58 9.56 5.42 -5.15
C CYS A 58 9.70 4.83 -6.57
N ASP A 59 8.74 5.01 -7.47
CA ASP A 59 8.73 4.46 -8.84
C ASP A 59 8.82 2.91 -8.90
N LEU A 60 8.34 2.20 -7.87
CA LEU A 60 8.31 0.74 -7.80
C LEU A 60 7.01 0.17 -8.39
N TRP A 61 7.11 -0.28 -9.65
CA TRP A 61 6.00 -0.86 -10.40
C TRP A 61 5.92 -2.39 -10.37
N LYS A 62 6.86 -3.05 -9.68
CA LYS A 62 6.72 -4.48 -9.36
C LYS A 62 5.70 -4.61 -8.23
N PRO A 63 4.77 -5.59 -8.26
CA PRO A 63 3.75 -5.71 -7.24
C PRO A 63 4.33 -5.88 -5.84
N VAL A 64 3.74 -5.18 -4.88
CA VAL A 64 4.00 -5.23 -3.44
C VAL A 64 2.73 -5.70 -2.75
N ILE A 65 2.85 -6.75 -1.96
CA ILE A 65 1.80 -7.29 -1.10
C ILE A 65 2.14 -6.90 0.33
N ALA A 66 1.24 -6.23 1.03
CA ALA A 66 1.42 -5.99 2.46
C ALA A 66 0.90 -7.19 3.25
N ALA A 67 1.76 -7.79 4.06
CA ALA A 67 1.42 -8.78 5.08
C ALA A 67 1.42 -8.07 6.44
N VAL A 68 0.25 -7.64 6.90
CA VAL A 68 0.11 -6.85 8.13
C VAL A 68 0.00 -7.79 9.33
N ASN A 69 1.12 -7.93 10.05
CA ASN A 69 1.34 -8.86 11.15
C ASN A 69 0.97 -8.30 12.54
N GLY A 70 0.37 -7.12 12.63
CA GLY A 70 0.07 -6.49 13.93
C GLY A 70 -0.49 -5.08 13.78
N MET A 71 -0.15 -4.19 14.72
CA MET A 71 -0.53 -2.77 14.66
C MET A 71 0.05 -2.07 13.42
N ALA A 72 -0.79 -1.36 12.68
CA ALA A 72 -0.42 -0.48 11.58
C ALA A 72 -1.05 0.91 11.80
N CYS A 73 -0.25 1.95 11.99
CA CYS A 73 -0.77 3.29 12.23
C CYS A 73 0.13 4.41 11.73
N GLY A 74 -0.47 5.60 11.54
CA GLY A 74 0.21 6.81 11.07
C GLY A 74 0.98 6.53 9.78
N GLY A 75 2.30 6.75 9.82
CA GLY A 75 3.22 6.51 8.70
C GLY A 75 3.11 5.13 8.01
N ALA A 76 2.52 4.11 8.65
CA ALA A 76 2.18 2.86 7.98
C ALA A 76 1.29 3.06 6.73
N PHE A 77 0.40 4.05 6.74
CA PHE A 77 -0.56 4.31 5.66
C PHE A 77 0.06 4.87 4.38
N TYR A 78 1.27 5.43 4.42
CA TYR A 78 2.03 5.75 3.20
C TYR A 78 2.34 4.48 2.41
N MET A 79 2.86 3.45 3.10
CA MET A 79 3.17 2.18 2.46
C MET A 79 1.89 1.43 2.08
N LEU A 80 0.94 1.28 3.02
CA LEU A 80 -0.30 0.55 2.78
C LEU A 80 -1.19 1.21 1.72
N GLY A 81 -1.08 2.53 1.55
CA GLY A 81 -1.79 3.26 0.51
C GLY A 81 -1.30 2.93 -0.89
N GLU A 82 -0.08 2.40 -1.03
CA GLU A 82 0.59 2.23 -2.31
C GLU A 82 0.92 0.77 -2.68
N VAL A 83 0.56 -0.18 -1.81
CA VAL A 83 0.60 -1.62 -2.15
C VAL A 83 -0.57 -2.02 -3.04
N GLU A 84 -0.42 -3.16 -3.74
CA GLU A 84 -1.46 -3.69 -4.61
C GLU A 84 -2.63 -4.31 -3.82
N PHE A 85 -2.33 -4.99 -2.71
CA PHE A 85 -3.34 -5.47 -1.77
C PHE A 85 -2.73 -5.84 -0.41
N ILE A 86 -3.62 -5.94 0.58
CA ILE A 86 -3.27 -6.23 1.97
C ILE A 86 -3.81 -7.61 2.35
N ILE A 87 -2.98 -8.43 2.98
CA ILE A 87 -3.35 -9.62 3.74
C ILE A 87 -3.03 -9.30 5.21
N ALA A 88 -3.96 -9.54 6.12
CA ALA A 88 -3.78 -9.19 7.53
C ALA A 88 -3.90 -10.42 8.44
N ALA A 89 -3.09 -10.45 9.49
CA ALA A 89 -3.34 -11.36 10.61
C ALA A 89 -4.65 -10.99 11.31
N GLU A 90 -5.40 -11.97 11.82
CA GLU A 90 -6.68 -11.76 12.52
C GLU A 90 -6.61 -10.72 13.65
N HIS A 91 -5.47 -10.62 14.33
CA HIS A 91 -5.25 -9.71 15.45
C HIS A 91 -4.69 -8.33 15.03
N ALA A 92 -4.45 -8.10 13.73
CA ALA A 92 -3.97 -6.82 13.24
C ALA A 92 -4.99 -5.70 13.48
N THR A 93 -4.48 -4.50 13.71
CA THR A 93 -5.30 -3.31 13.97
C THR A 93 -4.77 -2.10 13.22
N PHE A 94 -5.68 -1.26 12.72
CA PHE A 94 -5.39 -0.06 11.95
C PHE A 94 -5.96 1.16 12.68
N PHE A 95 -5.20 2.26 12.77
CA PHE A 95 -5.66 3.51 13.40
C PHE A 95 -4.78 4.68 12.99
N ASP A 96 -5.29 5.90 13.10
CA ASP A 96 -4.59 7.12 12.65
C ASP A 96 -4.39 8.11 13.81
N PRO A 97 -3.24 8.09 14.51
CA PRO A 97 -3.02 8.83 15.76
C PRO A 97 -2.84 10.36 15.70
N PRO A 98 -2.57 11.06 14.56
CA PRO A 98 -2.10 12.46 14.59
C PRO A 98 -2.95 13.39 15.46
N VAL A 99 -4.28 13.34 15.34
CA VAL A 99 -5.20 14.24 16.06
C VAL A 99 -5.14 14.06 17.58
N THR A 100 -4.86 12.84 18.06
CA THR A 100 -4.67 12.59 19.50
C THR A 100 -3.46 13.35 20.05
N TYR A 101 -2.47 13.60 19.21
CA TYR A 101 -1.23 14.28 19.57
C TYR A 101 -1.19 15.74 19.12
N GLY A 102 -2.36 16.33 18.80
CA GLY A 102 -2.46 17.73 18.38
C GLY A 102 -1.89 17.99 16.98
N MET A 103 -1.71 16.95 16.17
CA MET A 103 -1.23 17.05 14.80
C MET A 103 -2.40 16.91 13.81
N THR A 104 -2.32 17.62 12.69
CA THR A 104 -3.28 17.46 11.60
C THR A 104 -3.06 16.12 10.91
N ALA A 105 -4.09 15.26 10.88
CA ALA A 105 -4.11 14.09 10.00
C ALA A 105 -4.33 14.58 8.56
N ALA A 106 -3.33 14.43 7.70
CA ALA A 106 -3.37 14.96 6.33
C ALA A 106 -2.94 13.90 5.31
N PHE A 107 -1.67 13.50 5.34
CA PHE A 107 -1.11 12.62 4.31
C PHE A 107 -1.71 11.22 4.39
N GLU A 108 -1.75 10.63 5.58
CA GLU A 108 -2.30 9.31 5.84
C GLU A 108 -3.74 9.14 5.35
N PRO A 109 -4.71 10.00 5.73
CA PRO A 109 -6.07 9.89 5.22
C PRO A 109 -6.16 10.12 3.71
N ILE A 110 -5.33 11.01 3.13
CA ILE A 110 -5.32 11.24 1.68
C ILE A 110 -4.89 9.98 0.92
N HIS A 111 -3.83 9.29 1.36
CA HIS A 111 -3.43 8.00 0.79
C HIS A 111 -4.55 6.94 0.87
N MET A 112 -5.44 7.07 1.85
CA MET A 112 -6.53 6.12 2.07
C MET A 112 -7.84 6.48 1.36
N LEU A 113 -8.02 7.71 0.85
CA LEU A 113 -9.27 8.19 0.22
C LEU A 113 -9.82 7.29 -0.89
N GLN A 114 -8.93 6.58 -1.58
CA GLN A 114 -9.30 5.70 -2.68
C GLN A 114 -9.22 4.22 -2.31
N LYS A 115 -8.98 3.90 -1.03
CA LYS A 115 -8.73 2.54 -0.52
C LYS A 115 -9.79 2.06 0.46
N MET A 116 -10.49 2.97 1.12
CA MET A 116 -11.60 2.66 2.03
C MET A 116 -12.74 3.69 1.90
N PRO A 117 -13.96 3.36 2.37
CA PRO A 117 -15.08 4.29 2.34
C PRO A 117 -14.78 5.59 3.09
N PHE A 118 -15.21 6.71 2.54
CA PHE A 118 -14.99 8.05 3.10
C PHE A 118 -15.31 8.15 4.61
N HIS A 119 -16.44 7.59 5.04
CA HIS A 119 -16.84 7.65 6.45
C HIS A 119 -15.94 6.83 7.39
N GLU A 120 -15.36 5.73 6.90
CA GLU A 120 -14.39 4.94 7.67
C GLU A 120 -13.09 5.72 7.85
N ILE A 121 -12.62 6.40 6.80
CA ILE A 121 -11.44 7.28 6.87
C ILE A 121 -11.66 8.41 7.87
N MET A 122 -12.79 9.12 7.75
CA MET A 122 -13.11 10.23 8.65
C MET A 122 -13.18 9.77 10.10
N ARG A 123 -13.80 8.62 10.35
CA ARG A 123 -13.91 8.05 11.70
C ARG A 123 -12.53 7.67 12.25
N LEU A 124 -11.72 6.94 11.48
CA LEU A 124 -10.37 6.53 11.85
C LEU A 124 -9.48 7.75 12.18
N SER A 125 -9.52 8.77 11.33
CA SER A 125 -8.67 9.97 11.42
C SER A 125 -9.09 10.90 12.55
N LEU A 126 -10.39 11.06 12.79
CA LEU A 126 -10.91 11.99 13.81
C LEU A 126 -10.96 11.38 15.21
N LEU A 127 -11.10 10.06 15.34
CA LEU A 127 -11.08 9.39 16.65
C LEU A 127 -9.67 9.11 17.16
N GLY A 128 -8.65 9.21 16.30
CA GLY A 128 -7.27 9.07 16.73
C GLY A 128 -6.99 7.71 17.38
N ASN A 129 -6.25 7.72 18.48
CA ASN A 129 -5.97 6.52 19.28
C ASN A 129 -7.17 5.95 20.06
N HIS A 130 -8.30 6.65 20.10
CA HIS A 130 -9.46 6.19 20.86
C HIS A 130 -10.19 5.03 20.19
N GLU A 131 -9.96 4.81 18.90
CA GLU A 131 -10.53 3.68 18.15
C GLU A 131 -9.48 2.99 17.30
N ARG A 132 -9.64 1.67 17.14
CA ARG A 132 -8.83 0.88 16.23
C ARG A 132 -9.74 0.02 15.36
N LEU A 133 -9.51 0.09 14.06
CA LEU A 133 -10.15 -0.75 13.06
C LEU A 133 -9.53 -2.16 13.11
N SER A 134 -10.35 -3.18 13.34
CA SER A 134 -9.89 -4.58 13.36
C SER A 134 -9.62 -5.11 11.94
N ALA A 135 -8.78 -6.14 11.81
CA ALA A 135 -8.55 -6.82 10.53
C ALA A 135 -9.84 -7.31 9.86
N ARG A 136 -10.76 -7.86 10.66
CA ARG A 136 -12.08 -8.28 10.17
C ARG A 136 -12.89 -7.12 9.61
N ARG A 137 -12.99 -6.00 10.33
CA ARG A 137 -13.73 -4.83 9.84
C ARG A 137 -13.05 -4.23 8.61
N ALA A 138 -11.72 -4.17 8.59
CA ALA A 138 -10.94 -3.73 7.44
C ALA A 138 -11.20 -4.60 6.19
N TYR A 139 -11.41 -5.90 6.36
CA TYR A 139 -11.82 -6.80 5.29
C TYR A 139 -13.25 -6.52 4.81
N GLU A 140 -14.20 -6.37 5.73
CA GLU A 140 -15.60 -6.07 5.40
C GLU A 140 -15.78 -4.76 4.62
N ILE A 141 -14.90 -3.77 4.81
CA ILE A 141 -14.94 -2.48 4.09
C ILE A 141 -14.03 -2.43 2.85
N GLY A 142 -13.31 -3.52 2.55
CA GLY A 142 -12.48 -3.64 1.36
C GLY A 142 -11.05 -3.08 1.45
N LEU A 143 -10.59 -2.63 2.62
CA LEU A 143 -9.19 -2.24 2.83
C LEU A 143 -8.26 -3.46 2.82
N VAL A 144 -8.67 -4.53 3.49
CA VAL A 144 -7.95 -5.80 3.55
C VAL A 144 -8.59 -6.78 2.58
N SER A 145 -7.77 -7.50 1.81
CA SER A 145 -8.25 -8.45 0.81
C SER A 145 -8.40 -9.87 1.35
N GLU A 146 -7.68 -10.22 2.42
CA GLU A 146 -7.73 -11.53 3.06
C GLU A 146 -7.30 -11.41 4.53
N VAL A 147 -8.01 -12.10 5.42
CA VAL A 147 -7.67 -12.20 6.85
C VAL A 147 -7.35 -13.65 7.17
N VAL A 148 -6.23 -13.88 7.85
CA VAL A 148 -5.75 -15.22 8.19
C VAL A 148 -5.27 -15.27 9.64
N ALA A 149 -5.26 -16.46 10.24
CA ALA A 149 -4.61 -16.69 11.52
C ALA A 149 -3.13 -16.23 11.47
N ALA A 150 -2.61 -15.72 12.59
CA ALA A 150 -1.26 -15.14 12.66
C ALA A 150 -0.17 -16.03 12.06
N GLY A 151 -0.19 -17.34 12.39
CA GLY A 151 0.78 -18.31 11.87
C GLY A 151 0.67 -18.61 10.37
N GLY A 152 -0.46 -18.27 9.74
CA GLY A 152 -0.69 -18.46 8.30
C GLY A 152 -0.38 -17.23 7.44
N LEU A 153 -0.08 -16.08 8.05
CA LEU A 153 0.11 -14.82 7.32
C LEU A 153 1.27 -14.88 6.31
N HIS A 154 2.41 -15.41 6.75
CA HIS A 154 3.58 -15.54 5.88
C HIS A 154 3.27 -16.42 4.67
N ASP A 155 2.65 -17.58 4.89
CA ASP A 155 2.39 -18.55 3.82
C ASP A 155 1.36 -18.03 2.82
N ALA A 156 0.31 -17.34 3.31
CA ALA A 156 -0.67 -16.69 2.44
C ALA A 156 -0.03 -15.62 1.55
N ALA A 157 0.81 -14.75 2.12
CA ALA A 157 1.52 -13.72 1.37
C ALA A 157 2.56 -14.30 0.41
N ALA A 158 3.31 -15.32 0.83
CA ALA A 158 4.30 -16.00 0.01
C ALA A 158 3.66 -16.74 -1.17
N TRP A 159 2.52 -17.39 -0.97
CA TRP A 159 1.74 -18.00 -2.05
C TRP A 159 1.34 -16.96 -3.10
N ALA A 160 0.73 -15.86 -2.66
CA ALA A 160 0.28 -14.80 -3.56
C ALA A 160 1.46 -14.18 -4.33
N ALA A 161 2.57 -13.89 -3.65
CA ALA A 161 3.79 -13.38 -4.29
C ALA A 161 4.38 -14.38 -5.30
N GLY A 162 4.37 -15.68 -4.97
CA GLY A 162 4.82 -16.76 -5.85
C GLY A 162 3.99 -16.86 -7.13
N VAL A 163 2.66 -16.78 -7.01
CA VAL A 163 1.73 -16.78 -8.15
C VAL A 163 1.95 -15.55 -9.04
N ILE A 164 2.14 -14.36 -8.47
CA ILE A 164 2.46 -13.16 -9.25
C ILE A 164 3.81 -13.31 -9.95
N ALA A 165 4.82 -13.81 -9.23
CA ALA A 165 6.17 -13.98 -9.77
C ALA A 165 6.25 -15.01 -10.91
N SER A 166 5.31 -15.96 -10.98
CA SER A 166 5.23 -16.92 -12.08
C SER A 166 4.64 -16.33 -13.37
N GLN A 167 4.00 -15.16 -13.32
CA GLN A 167 3.43 -14.51 -14.49
C GLN A 167 4.50 -13.78 -15.34
N PRO A 168 4.20 -13.47 -16.62
CA PRO A 168 5.05 -12.61 -17.44
C PRO A 168 5.26 -11.23 -16.80
N PRO A 169 6.52 -10.81 -16.54
CA PRO A 169 6.80 -9.63 -15.72
C PRO A 169 6.40 -8.30 -16.36
N LEU A 170 6.40 -8.21 -17.70
CA LEU A 170 5.95 -7.01 -18.42
C LEU A 170 4.42 -6.88 -18.37
N ALA A 171 3.70 -7.99 -18.52
CA ALA A 171 2.24 -7.99 -18.43
C ALA A 171 1.80 -7.57 -17.03
N VAL A 172 2.42 -8.12 -15.98
CA VAL A 172 2.15 -7.74 -14.59
C VAL A 172 2.40 -6.25 -14.35
N GLN A 173 3.57 -5.72 -14.73
CA GLN A 173 3.87 -4.30 -14.52
C GLN A 173 2.94 -3.39 -15.35
N GLY A 174 2.59 -3.79 -16.57
CA GLY A 174 1.61 -3.10 -17.41
C GLY A 174 0.23 -3.06 -16.76
N THR A 175 -0.22 -4.16 -16.16
CA THR A 175 -1.48 -4.22 -15.39
C THR A 175 -1.44 -3.31 -14.17
N VAL A 176 -0.38 -3.36 -13.35
CA VAL A 176 -0.22 -2.50 -12.18
C VAL A 176 -0.27 -1.03 -12.59
N ARG A 177 0.55 -0.61 -13.56
CA ARG A 177 0.56 0.77 -14.08
C ARG A 177 -0.81 1.20 -14.59
N SER A 178 -1.53 0.32 -15.30
CA SER A 178 -2.85 0.64 -15.86
C SER A 178 -3.89 0.89 -14.77
N ILE A 179 -3.91 0.05 -13.74
CA ILE A 179 -4.86 0.18 -12.62
C ILE A 179 -4.56 1.44 -11.80
N TRP A 180 -3.29 1.69 -11.48
CA TRP A 180 -2.85 2.90 -10.79
C TRP A 180 -3.14 4.18 -11.58
N THR A 181 -2.92 4.16 -12.89
CA THR A 181 -3.30 5.28 -13.77
C THR A 181 -4.80 5.54 -13.72
N GLY A 182 -5.62 4.48 -13.69
CA GLY A 182 -7.08 4.58 -13.53
C GLY A 182 -7.53 5.08 -12.17
N LEU A 183 -6.67 4.98 -11.15
CA LEU A 183 -6.92 5.49 -9.81
C LEU A 183 -6.66 7.00 -9.73
N GLU A 184 -5.60 7.49 -10.38
CA GLU A 184 -5.15 8.88 -10.26
C GLU A 184 -5.73 9.83 -11.32
N LEU A 185 -6.15 9.30 -12.47
CA LEU A 185 -6.68 10.10 -13.57
C LEU A 185 -8.19 9.91 -13.75
N SER A 186 -8.81 10.82 -14.49
CA SER A 186 -10.17 10.57 -14.97
C SER A 186 -10.21 9.32 -15.86
N ARG A 187 -11.31 8.58 -15.82
CA ARG A 187 -11.49 7.35 -16.62
C ARG A 187 -11.10 7.55 -18.09
N SER A 188 -11.51 8.66 -18.72
CA SER A 188 -11.21 8.92 -20.13
C SER A 188 -9.71 9.10 -20.39
N GLN A 189 -9.00 9.79 -19.50
CA GLN A 189 -7.54 9.94 -19.59
C GLN A 189 -6.84 8.59 -19.37
N ALA A 190 -7.27 7.83 -18.37
CA ALA A 190 -6.71 6.52 -18.07
C ALA A 190 -6.87 5.53 -19.23
N VAL A 191 -8.06 5.48 -19.85
CA VAL A 191 -8.30 4.65 -21.05
C VAL A 191 -7.44 5.11 -22.22
N GLY A 192 -7.22 6.42 -22.40
CA GLY A 192 -6.31 6.95 -23.41
C GLY A 192 -4.89 6.42 -23.27
N LEU A 193 -4.38 6.34 -22.03
CA LEU A 193 -3.04 5.79 -21.74
C LEU A 193 -2.99 4.26 -21.78
N ALA A 194 -4.11 3.57 -21.53
CA ALA A 194 -4.17 2.11 -21.48
C ALA A 194 -3.67 1.45 -22.77
N TYR A 195 -3.92 2.04 -23.94
CA TYR A 195 -3.42 1.49 -25.22
C TYR A 195 -1.90 1.37 -25.26
N ALA A 196 -1.18 2.40 -24.77
CA ALA A 196 0.27 2.37 -24.70
C ALA A 196 0.77 1.34 -23.68
N LEU A 197 0.12 1.26 -22.51
CA LEU A 197 0.47 0.30 -21.47
C LEU A 197 0.25 -1.15 -21.90
N VAL A 198 -0.83 -1.43 -22.66
CA VAL A 198 -1.07 -2.75 -23.27
C VAL A 198 0.03 -3.08 -24.27
N GLY A 199 0.40 -2.14 -25.15
CA GLY A 199 1.47 -2.36 -26.12
C GLY A 199 2.84 -2.60 -25.47
N LEU A 200 3.18 -1.88 -24.42
CA LEU A 200 4.44 -2.04 -23.68
C LEU A 200 4.47 -3.28 -22.79
N GLY A 201 3.33 -3.66 -22.22
CA GLY A 201 3.20 -4.79 -21.30
C GLY A 201 3.04 -6.15 -21.99
N SER A 202 2.64 -6.18 -23.27
CA SER A 202 2.32 -7.41 -24.00
C SER A 202 3.43 -7.79 -24.98
N ASP A 203 4.39 -8.59 -24.54
CA ASP A 203 5.42 -9.12 -25.44
C ASP A 203 4.93 -10.39 -26.19
N GLN A 204 5.39 -10.54 -27.44
CA GLN A 204 4.92 -11.59 -28.35
C GLN A 204 5.26 -13.01 -27.86
N GLU A 205 6.39 -13.18 -27.17
CA GLU A 205 6.83 -14.48 -26.71
C GLU A 205 5.96 -14.97 -25.53
N SER A 206 5.67 -14.09 -24.57
CA SER A 206 4.73 -14.40 -23.48
C SER A 206 3.33 -14.71 -24.00
N LEU A 207 2.85 -13.97 -25.01
CA LEU A 207 1.56 -14.25 -25.65
C LEU A 207 1.53 -15.62 -26.32
N ARG A 208 2.60 -15.99 -27.05
CA ARG A 208 2.75 -17.31 -27.68
C ARG A 208 2.74 -18.43 -26.64
N GLN A 209 3.51 -18.29 -25.56
CA GLN A 209 3.54 -19.26 -24.45
C GLN A 209 2.17 -19.41 -23.77
N GLY A 210 1.47 -18.30 -23.55
CA GLY A 210 0.10 -18.30 -23.01
C GLY A 210 -0.87 -19.04 -23.92
N GLN A 211 -0.78 -18.83 -25.23
CA GLN A 211 -1.61 -19.53 -26.23
C GLN A 211 -1.30 -21.04 -26.25
N GLU A 212 -0.04 -21.44 -26.14
CA GLU A 212 0.35 -22.85 -26.08
C GLU A 212 -0.19 -23.54 -24.83
N LEU A 213 -0.08 -22.89 -23.66
CA LEU A 213 -0.64 -23.40 -22.42
C LEU A 213 -2.15 -23.62 -22.55
N PHE A 214 -2.87 -22.63 -23.09
CA PHE A 214 -4.32 -22.72 -23.30
C PHE A 214 -4.69 -23.88 -24.24
N SER A 215 -4.03 -23.95 -25.41
CA SER A 215 -4.25 -24.98 -26.42
C SER A 215 -3.87 -26.38 -25.96
N SER A 216 -2.95 -26.52 -24.99
CA SER A 216 -2.54 -27.82 -24.44
C SER A 216 -3.64 -28.55 -23.64
N GLY A 217 -4.74 -27.86 -23.30
CA GLY A 217 -5.80 -28.41 -22.45
C GLY A 217 -5.47 -28.45 -20.96
N LYS A 218 -4.22 -28.21 -20.55
CA LYS A 218 -3.85 -28.05 -19.13
C LYS A 218 -4.61 -26.86 -18.53
N ARG A 219 -5.03 -27.00 -17.27
CA ARG A 219 -5.76 -25.97 -16.54
C ARG A 219 -5.04 -25.64 -15.24
N ILE A 220 -5.06 -24.38 -14.87
CA ILE A 220 -4.52 -23.89 -13.60
C ILE A 220 -5.54 -24.28 -12.51
N GLU A 221 -5.06 -24.96 -11.47
CA GLU A 221 -5.85 -25.15 -10.26
C GLU A 221 -5.98 -23.81 -9.55
N TRP A 222 -7.21 -23.33 -9.46
CA TRP A 222 -7.54 -22.09 -8.78
C TRP A 222 -7.91 -22.39 -7.33
N ARG A 223 -7.59 -21.45 -6.44
CA ARG A 223 -8.01 -21.47 -5.04
C ARG A 223 -9.28 -20.63 -4.90
N LEU A 224 -10.32 -21.16 -4.27
CA LEU A 224 -11.44 -20.35 -3.80
C LEU A 224 -10.98 -19.53 -2.59
N ARG A 225 -11.25 -18.23 -2.61
CA ARG A 225 -11.02 -17.35 -1.47
C ARG A 225 -12.35 -16.90 -0.91
#